data_AF-A0A969M2T7-F1
#
_entry.id   AF-A0A969M2T7-F1
#
_cell.length_a   1.000
_cell.length_b   1.000
_cell.length_c   1.000
_cell.angle_alpha   90.00
_cell.angle_beta   90.00
_cell.angle_gamma   90.00
#
_symmetry.space_group_name_H-M   'P 1'
#
loop_
_entity.id
_entity.type
_entity.pdbx_description
1 polymer ?
#
loop_
_entity_poly.entity_id
_entity_poly.type
_entity_poly.pdbx_seq_one_letter_code
_entity_poly.pdbx_strand_id
1 'polypeptide(L)'
;MNPNVSVTEDQTYADTDDETLELTASSAVGIIHPLYLEPDVKNTWGEVLSDYEIVPPFPQLGRAIYTLEPGEAELTDLTRFSHLKIPTTALVGTLEKLGWTRGVPQDGGVYDLHYKQFEQAKTTAVIGYDQGIPVGYIEGWDDQSLESCYFLRGMRSPYGYWLDDRDQNILKLKHVDPVVISEVLSDLNALAAKGKNN
;
A
#
# COMPACT_ATOMS: atom_id res chain seq x y z
N MET A 1 8.45 -8.82 -21.12
CA MET A 1 7.31 -8.00 -20.64
C MET A 1 6.14 -8.95 -20.56
N ASN A 2 5.40 -8.97 -19.45
CA ASN A 2 4.19 -9.78 -19.36
C ASN A 2 3.10 -9.08 -20.19
N PRO A 3 2.28 -9.82 -20.96
CA PRO A 3 1.22 -9.21 -21.75
C PRO A 3 0.13 -8.62 -20.83
N ASN A 4 -0.39 -7.46 -21.22
CA ASN A 4 -1.59 -6.89 -20.60
C ASN A 4 -2.81 -7.51 -21.28
N VAL A 5 -3.80 -7.91 -20.49
CA VAL A 5 -4.98 -8.63 -21.01
C VAL A 5 -6.26 -8.12 -20.35
N SER A 6 -7.36 -8.13 -21.11
CA SER A 6 -8.73 -8.04 -20.58
C SER A 6 -9.41 -9.40 -20.67
N VAL A 7 -10.43 -9.61 -19.83
CA VAL A 7 -11.34 -10.75 -19.93
C VAL A 7 -12.59 -10.29 -20.68
N THR A 8 -12.91 -10.97 -21.76
CA THR A 8 -14.07 -10.69 -22.63
C THR A 8 -15.34 -11.38 -22.11
N GLU A 9 -16.49 -11.09 -22.73
CA GLU A 9 -17.78 -11.68 -22.35
C GLU A 9 -17.84 -13.20 -22.55
N ASP A 10 -17.12 -13.74 -23.52
CA ASP A 10 -17.02 -15.18 -23.81
C ASP A 10 -15.97 -15.91 -22.95
N GLN A 11 -15.44 -15.23 -21.92
CA GLN A 11 -14.44 -15.74 -20.99
C GLN A 11 -13.11 -16.12 -21.67
N THR A 12 -12.80 -15.45 -22.78
CA THR A 12 -11.49 -15.50 -23.42
C THR A 12 -10.65 -14.29 -22.99
N TYR A 13 -9.41 -14.21 -23.46
CA TYR A 13 -8.54 -13.07 -23.18
C TYR A 13 -8.25 -12.32 -24.47
N ALA A 14 -8.24 -11.00 -24.38
CA ALA A 14 -7.89 -10.11 -25.47
C ALA A 14 -6.74 -9.16 -25.06
N ASP A 15 -5.94 -8.73 -26.02
CA ASP A 15 -4.94 -7.69 -25.84
C ASP A 15 -5.52 -6.28 -26.09
N THR A 16 -4.66 -5.28 -26.19
CA THR A 16 -5.07 -3.88 -26.41
C THR A 16 -5.69 -3.61 -27.79
N ASP A 17 -5.44 -4.48 -28.76
CA ASP A 17 -5.95 -4.37 -30.14
C ASP A 17 -7.20 -5.23 -30.36
N ASP A 18 -7.78 -5.77 -29.26
CA ASP A 18 -8.91 -6.70 -29.26
C ASP A 18 -8.61 -8.04 -29.97
N GLU A 19 -7.32 -8.39 -30.10
CA GLU A 19 -6.89 -9.67 -30.65
C GLU A 19 -6.87 -10.76 -29.58
N THR A 20 -7.30 -11.97 -29.94
CA THR A 20 -7.33 -13.12 -29.02
C THR A 20 -5.93 -13.45 -28.52
N LEU A 21 -5.78 -13.50 -27.20
CA LEU A 21 -4.53 -13.80 -26.53
C LEU A 21 -4.63 -15.09 -25.72
N GLU A 22 -3.75 -16.04 -26.01
CA GLU A 22 -3.67 -17.31 -25.27
C GLU A 22 -2.72 -17.19 -24.08
N LEU A 23 -3.25 -17.32 -22.86
CA LEU A 23 -2.42 -17.35 -21.65
C LEU A 23 -1.75 -18.73 -21.52
N THR A 24 -0.42 -18.76 -21.47
CA THR A 24 0.29 -20.02 -21.18
C THR A 24 0.01 -20.50 -19.74
N ALA A 25 -0.07 -21.81 -19.52
CA ALA A 25 -0.49 -22.44 -18.26
C ALA A 25 0.34 -22.08 -17.00
N SER A 26 1.49 -21.43 -17.16
CA SER A 26 2.35 -20.95 -16.07
C SER A 26 2.21 -19.45 -15.77
N SER A 27 1.20 -18.78 -16.32
CA SER A 27 1.03 -17.33 -16.18
C SER A 27 0.22 -17.02 -14.93
N ALA A 28 0.81 -16.29 -13.98
CA ALA A 28 0.05 -15.67 -12.90
C ALA A 28 -0.66 -14.43 -13.45
N VAL A 29 -1.97 -14.32 -13.24
CA VAL A 29 -2.76 -13.15 -13.61
C VAL A 29 -2.86 -12.24 -12.39
N GLY A 30 -2.55 -10.95 -12.58
CA GLY A 30 -2.66 -9.93 -11.54
C GLY A 30 -3.30 -8.67 -12.10
N ILE A 31 -3.86 -7.86 -11.22
CA ILE A 31 -4.37 -6.53 -11.58
C ILE A 31 -3.17 -5.61 -11.83
N ILE A 32 -3.12 -4.99 -13.00
CA ILE A 32 -2.04 -4.08 -13.35
C ILE A 32 -2.14 -2.76 -12.56
N HIS A 33 -1.01 -2.32 -11.99
CA HIS A 33 -0.91 -1.00 -11.38
C HIS A 33 -0.65 0.05 -12.48
N PRO A 34 -1.34 1.22 -12.49
CA PRO A 34 -1.15 2.23 -13.54
C PRO A 34 0.28 2.76 -13.70
N LEU A 35 1.13 2.61 -12.68
CA LEU A 35 2.56 2.95 -12.74
C LEU A 35 3.34 2.10 -13.76
N TYR A 36 2.86 0.90 -14.08
CA TYR A 36 3.46 0.02 -15.09
C TYR A 36 2.88 0.23 -16.50
N LEU A 37 1.92 1.15 -16.67
CA LEU A 37 1.34 1.47 -17.96
C LEU A 37 1.95 2.75 -18.52
N GLU A 38 2.48 2.66 -19.74
CA GLU A 38 2.77 3.85 -20.53
C GLU A 38 1.46 4.63 -20.77
N PRO A 39 1.50 5.97 -20.84
CA PRO A 39 0.31 6.80 -20.99
C PRO A 39 -0.58 6.40 -22.17
N ASP A 40 0.03 6.06 -23.31
CA ASP A 40 -0.70 5.66 -24.52
C ASP A 40 -1.43 4.32 -24.31
N VAL A 41 -0.75 3.32 -23.76
CA VAL A 41 -1.34 2.00 -23.45
C VAL A 41 -2.48 2.14 -22.43
N LYS A 42 -2.31 3.01 -21.44
CA LYS A 42 -3.37 3.33 -20.46
C LYS A 42 -4.59 3.93 -21.13
N ASN A 43 -4.41 4.83 -22.09
CA ASN A 43 -5.50 5.45 -22.84
C ASN A 43 -6.22 4.42 -23.71
N THR A 44 -5.49 3.55 -24.42
CA THR A 44 -6.07 2.46 -25.20
C THR A 44 -6.94 1.55 -24.35
N TRP A 45 -6.47 1.13 -23.16
CA TRP A 45 -7.32 0.38 -22.23
C TRP A 45 -8.54 1.17 -21.75
N GLY A 46 -8.40 2.48 -21.58
CA GLY A 46 -9.53 3.36 -21.23
C GLY A 46 -10.60 3.41 -22.32
N GLU A 47 -10.18 3.43 -23.59
CA GLU A 47 -11.07 3.34 -24.76
C GLU A 47 -11.77 1.98 -24.81
N VAL A 48 -11.03 0.87 -24.66
CA VAL A 48 -11.61 -0.48 -24.61
C VAL A 48 -12.67 -0.61 -23.51
N LEU A 49 -12.39 -0.14 -22.29
CA LEU A 49 -13.38 -0.17 -21.21
C LEU A 49 -14.62 0.67 -21.52
N SER A 50 -14.45 1.80 -22.22
CA SER A 50 -15.56 2.67 -22.62
C SER A 50 -16.40 2.05 -23.74
N ASP A 51 -15.76 1.46 -24.75
CA ASP A 51 -16.42 0.88 -25.93
C ASP A 51 -17.28 -0.33 -25.57
N TYR A 52 -16.82 -1.11 -24.58
CA TYR A 52 -17.56 -2.24 -24.02
C TYR A 52 -18.48 -1.86 -22.84
N GLU A 53 -18.62 -0.56 -22.54
CA GLU A 53 -19.42 -0.05 -21.40
C GLU A 53 -19.06 -0.70 -20.04
N ILE A 54 -17.80 -1.12 -19.88
CA ILE A 54 -17.30 -1.80 -18.69
C ILE A 54 -17.02 -0.75 -17.60
N VAL A 55 -17.85 -0.75 -16.55
CA VAL A 55 -17.60 0.04 -15.34
C VAL A 55 -16.78 -0.81 -14.35
N PRO A 56 -15.51 -0.48 -14.09
CA PRO A 56 -14.70 -1.26 -13.18
C PRO A 56 -15.23 -1.13 -11.74
N PRO A 57 -15.22 -2.21 -10.94
CA PRO A 57 -15.76 -2.20 -9.57
C PRO A 57 -14.94 -1.35 -8.58
N PHE A 58 -13.75 -0.91 -9.00
CA PHE A 58 -12.86 -0.04 -8.25
C PHE A 58 -11.98 0.75 -9.22
N PRO A 59 -11.32 1.86 -8.79
CA PRO A 59 -10.40 2.60 -9.65
C PRO A 59 -9.21 1.72 -10.07
N GLN A 60 -9.26 1.19 -11.30
CA GLN A 60 -8.17 0.44 -11.92
C GLN A 60 -7.22 1.40 -12.64
N LEU A 61 -7.57 1.82 -13.85
CA LEU A 61 -6.78 2.80 -14.63
C LEU A 61 -6.77 4.18 -13.98
N GLY A 62 -7.90 4.58 -13.37
CA GLY A 62 -8.04 5.87 -12.69
C GLY A 62 -7.40 5.96 -11.31
N ARG A 63 -6.69 4.91 -10.84
CA ARG A 63 -6.04 4.92 -9.54
C ARG A 63 -4.98 6.02 -9.48
N ALA A 64 -4.98 6.80 -8.40
CA ALA A 64 -3.96 7.81 -8.16
C ALA A 64 -2.59 7.15 -8.00
N ILE A 65 -1.56 7.77 -8.57
CA ILE A 65 -0.16 7.34 -8.45
C ILE A 65 0.54 8.36 -7.56
N TYR A 66 1.23 7.87 -6.52
CA TYR A 66 2.03 8.70 -5.62
C TYR A 66 3.51 8.32 -5.74
N THR A 67 4.37 9.32 -5.69
CA THR A 67 5.82 9.14 -5.81
C THR A 67 6.55 9.81 -4.65
N LEU A 68 7.84 9.46 -4.52
CA LEU A 68 8.74 10.15 -3.62
C LEU A 68 8.93 11.60 -4.06
N GLU A 69 8.91 12.51 -3.08
CA GLU A 69 9.26 13.91 -3.28
C GLU A 69 10.79 14.08 -3.44
N PRO A 70 11.24 15.17 -4.08
CA PRO A 70 12.68 15.46 -4.19
C PRO A 70 13.36 15.45 -2.82
N GLY A 71 14.40 14.63 -2.68
CA GLY A 71 15.16 14.48 -1.43
C GLY A 71 14.74 13.31 -0.53
N GLU A 72 13.58 12.70 -0.75
CA GLU A 72 13.15 11.54 0.04
C GLU A 72 13.94 10.26 -0.30
N ALA A 73 14.49 10.17 -1.51
CA ALA A 73 15.14 8.96 -2.04
C ALA A 73 16.21 8.32 -1.12
N GLU A 74 17.00 9.15 -0.42
CA GLU A 74 18.06 8.66 0.48
C GLU A 74 17.60 8.42 1.93
N LEU A 75 16.37 8.83 2.28
CA LEU A 75 15.79 8.61 3.59
C LEU A 75 15.37 7.15 3.76
N THR A 76 15.13 6.76 5.00
CA THR A 76 14.59 5.44 5.38
C THR A 76 13.12 5.50 5.78
N ASP A 77 12.61 6.70 6.01
CA ASP A 77 11.28 6.96 6.55
C ASP A 77 10.56 8.01 5.71
N LEU A 78 9.26 7.82 5.49
CA LEU A 78 8.36 8.80 4.89
C LEU A 78 7.96 9.84 5.95
N THR A 79 8.74 10.91 6.08
CA THR A 79 8.63 11.86 7.18
C THR A 79 7.50 12.88 7.03
N ARG A 80 6.95 13.10 5.82
CA ARG A 80 5.90 14.11 5.59
C ARG A 80 4.57 13.85 6.33
N PHE A 81 4.40 12.67 6.92
CA PHE A 81 3.21 12.28 7.68
C PHE A 81 3.45 12.20 9.20
N SER A 82 4.67 12.47 9.69
CA SER A 82 5.07 12.27 11.10
C SER A 82 4.48 13.28 12.10
N HIS A 83 3.63 14.19 11.63
CA HIS A 83 2.97 15.21 12.46
C HIS A 83 1.44 15.02 12.50
N LEU A 84 0.93 13.98 11.84
CA LEU A 84 -0.49 13.71 11.80
C LEU A 84 -0.97 13.18 13.15
N LYS A 85 -1.88 13.93 13.77
CA LYS A 85 -2.62 13.51 14.96
C LYS A 85 -3.99 12.98 14.56
N ILE A 86 -4.22 11.70 14.82
CA ILE A 86 -5.39 10.96 14.33
C ILE A 86 -6.14 10.34 15.51
N PRO A 87 -7.48 10.46 15.59
CA PRO A 87 -8.27 9.73 16.57
C PRO A 87 -7.99 8.22 16.49
N THR A 88 -7.73 7.59 17.62
CA THR A 88 -7.27 6.19 17.70
C THR A 88 -8.20 5.21 16.98
N THR A 89 -9.51 5.36 17.15
CA THR A 89 -10.51 4.53 16.46
C THR A 89 -10.48 4.71 14.95
N ALA A 90 -10.22 5.93 14.46
CA ALA A 90 -10.09 6.22 13.04
C ALA A 90 -8.77 5.69 12.46
N LEU A 91 -7.66 5.79 13.20
CA LEU A 91 -6.36 5.23 12.81
C LEU A 91 -6.47 3.71 12.61
N VAL A 92 -6.90 2.99 13.65
CA VAL A 92 -7.01 1.52 13.63
C VAL A 92 -7.99 1.07 12.56
N GLY A 93 -9.21 1.63 12.54
CA GLY A 93 -10.24 1.24 11.59
C GLY A 93 -9.87 1.52 10.14
N THR A 94 -9.13 2.60 9.86
CA THR A 94 -8.68 2.93 8.49
C THR A 94 -7.57 1.98 8.05
N LEU A 95 -6.56 1.74 8.90
CA LEU A 95 -5.45 0.83 8.59
C LEU A 95 -5.93 -0.60 8.34
N GLU A 96 -6.80 -1.14 9.20
CA GLU A 96 -7.33 -2.49 9.04
C GLU A 96 -8.20 -2.63 7.78
N LYS A 97 -9.02 -1.61 7.48
CA LYS A 97 -9.79 -1.58 6.23
C LYS A 97 -8.89 -1.57 4.99
N LEU A 98 -7.70 -0.98 5.09
CA LEU A 98 -6.68 -0.96 4.05
C LEU A 98 -5.77 -2.19 4.06
N GLY A 99 -6.07 -3.20 4.88
CA GLY A 99 -5.34 -4.47 4.92
C GLY A 99 -4.03 -4.43 5.70
N TRP A 100 -3.87 -3.46 6.59
CA TRP A 100 -2.76 -3.44 7.55
C TRP A 100 -3.10 -4.28 8.78
N THR A 101 -2.09 -4.92 9.35
CA THR A 101 -2.20 -5.78 10.53
C THR A 101 -1.54 -5.10 11.73
N ARG A 102 -2.16 -5.21 12.91
CA ARG A 102 -1.58 -4.71 14.16
C ARG A 102 -0.26 -5.42 14.50
N GLY A 103 0.68 -4.69 15.07
CA GLY A 103 1.86 -5.29 15.69
C GLY A 103 1.51 -6.22 16.85
N VAL A 104 2.46 -7.07 17.25
CA VAL A 104 2.27 -7.94 18.42
C VAL A 104 2.26 -7.07 19.68
N PRO A 105 1.23 -7.20 20.54
CA PRO A 105 1.18 -6.50 21.81
C PRO A 105 2.39 -6.87 22.68
N GLN A 106 3.04 -5.87 23.25
CA GLN A 106 4.18 -6.03 24.16
C GLN A 106 3.70 -6.23 25.61
N ASP A 107 4.64 -6.14 26.56
CA ASP A 107 4.34 -6.10 27.99
C ASP A 107 3.32 -4.98 28.28
N GLY A 108 2.21 -5.35 28.94
CA GLY A 108 1.07 -4.45 29.18
C GLY A 108 -0.04 -4.51 28.12
N GLY A 109 0.08 -5.36 27.10
CA GLY A 109 -0.98 -5.56 26.10
C GLY A 109 -1.19 -4.35 25.19
N VAL A 110 -0.13 -3.60 24.93
CA VAL A 110 -0.11 -2.41 24.07
C VAL A 110 0.66 -2.73 22.80
N TYR A 111 0.11 -2.33 21.65
CA TYR A 111 0.80 -2.39 20.35
C TYR A 111 0.99 -0.96 19.83
N ASP A 112 2.11 -0.71 19.16
CA ASP A 112 2.58 0.63 18.79
C ASP A 112 2.77 0.81 17.28
N LEU A 113 2.37 -0.19 16.50
CA LEU A 113 2.51 -0.15 15.05
C LEU A 113 1.42 -0.94 14.32
N HIS A 114 1.33 -0.68 13.03
CA HIS A 114 0.73 -1.59 12.06
C HIS A 114 1.75 -1.90 10.96
N TYR A 115 1.59 -3.05 10.30
CA TYR A 115 2.42 -3.45 9.18
C TYR A 115 1.59 -4.03 8.04
N LYS A 116 2.13 -3.96 6.83
CA LYS A 116 1.53 -4.55 5.63
C LYS A 116 2.61 -5.18 4.78
N GLN A 117 2.36 -6.38 4.30
CA GLN A 117 3.33 -7.13 3.53
C GLN A 117 2.99 -7.09 2.04
N PHE A 118 4.02 -6.88 1.22
CA PHE A 118 3.93 -6.83 -0.23
C PHE A 118 4.73 -8.00 -0.80
N GLU A 119 4.04 -9.12 -1.02
CA GLU A 119 4.65 -10.41 -1.40
C GLU A 119 5.50 -10.33 -2.67
N GLN A 120 4.96 -9.71 -3.72
CA GLN A 120 5.66 -9.58 -5.00
C GLN A 120 6.96 -8.79 -4.88
N ALA A 121 6.94 -7.71 -4.07
CA ALA A 121 8.11 -6.87 -3.82
C ALA A 121 9.00 -7.40 -2.68
N LYS A 122 8.62 -8.51 -2.02
CA LYS A 122 9.29 -9.05 -0.83
C LYS A 122 9.64 -7.94 0.17
N THR A 123 8.67 -7.08 0.47
CA THR A 123 8.86 -5.89 1.29
C THR A 123 7.74 -5.81 2.32
N THR A 124 8.07 -5.38 3.53
CA THR A 124 7.08 -5.10 4.59
C THR A 124 7.12 -3.61 4.90
N ALA A 125 5.97 -2.94 4.79
CA ALA A 125 5.82 -1.57 5.27
C ALA A 125 5.37 -1.57 6.73
N VAL A 126 5.86 -0.62 7.51
CA VAL A 126 5.54 -0.46 8.94
C VAL A 126 5.21 0.99 9.23
N ILE A 127 4.11 1.22 9.96
CA ILE A 127 3.72 2.52 10.49
C ILE A 127 3.74 2.44 12.01
N GLY A 128 4.61 3.22 12.66
CA GLY A 128 4.71 3.32 14.12
C GLY A 128 4.11 4.62 14.67
N TYR A 129 3.67 4.60 15.93
CA TYR A 129 3.04 5.73 16.63
C TYR A 129 3.40 5.81 18.12
N ASP A 130 3.40 7.04 18.65
CA ASP A 130 4.11 7.51 19.87
C ASP A 130 3.70 6.84 21.19
N GLN A 131 2.41 6.56 21.41
CA GLN A 131 1.94 6.10 22.73
C GLN A 131 1.48 4.64 22.77
N GLY A 132 1.43 4.01 21.60
CA GLY A 132 0.77 2.72 21.45
C GLY A 132 -0.71 2.74 21.85
N ILE A 133 -1.35 1.60 21.61
CA ILE A 133 -2.78 1.40 21.80
C ILE A 133 -2.98 0.11 22.60
N PRO A 134 -3.68 0.16 23.75
CA PRO A 134 -4.08 -1.05 24.47
C PRO A 134 -5.03 -1.90 23.64
N VAL A 135 -4.77 -3.21 23.52
CA VAL A 135 -5.61 -4.14 22.74
C VAL A 135 -7.08 -4.12 23.20
N GLY A 136 -7.30 -3.98 24.51
CA GLY A 136 -8.62 -4.00 25.11
C GLY A 136 -9.31 -2.64 25.25
N TYR A 137 -8.65 -1.53 24.90
CA TYR A 137 -9.18 -0.20 25.13
C TYR A 137 -8.73 0.78 24.04
N ILE A 138 -9.47 0.78 22.93
CA ILE A 138 -9.26 1.65 21.77
C ILE A 138 -10.20 2.87 21.84
N GLU A 139 -11.44 2.64 22.27
CA GLU A 139 -12.45 3.69 22.36
C GLU A 139 -12.15 4.61 23.56
N GLY A 140 -12.11 5.91 23.32
CA GLY A 140 -11.76 6.89 24.35
C GLY A 140 -10.27 6.94 24.70
N TRP A 141 -9.40 6.26 23.95
CA TRP A 141 -7.95 6.45 24.03
C TRP A 141 -7.53 7.77 23.36
N ASP A 142 -6.44 8.35 23.84
CA ASP A 142 -5.89 9.59 23.29
C ASP A 142 -5.48 9.42 21.83
N ASP A 143 -5.67 10.48 21.03
CA ASP A 143 -5.27 10.49 19.63
C ASP A 143 -3.80 10.08 19.47
N GLN A 144 -3.51 9.35 18.40
CA GLN A 144 -2.15 8.90 18.09
C GLN A 144 -1.48 9.82 17.09
N SER A 145 -0.19 10.06 17.30
CA SER A 145 0.70 10.71 16.33
C SER A 145 1.46 9.64 15.57
N LEU A 146 1.46 9.70 14.24
CA LEU A 146 2.36 8.87 13.44
C LEU A 146 3.79 9.32 13.69
N GLU A 147 4.68 8.40 14.07
CA GLU A 147 6.10 8.72 14.30
C GLU A 147 6.96 8.32 13.11
N SER A 148 6.65 7.18 12.50
CA SER A 148 7.46 6.60 11.45
C SER A 148 6.61 5.86 10.44
N CYS A 149 7.06 5.89 9.20
CA CYS A 149 6.60 4.99 8.17
C CYS A 149 7.82 4.54 7.36
N TYR A 150 8.21 3.28 7.50
CA TYR A 150 9.43 2.73 6.91
C TYR A 150 9.19 1.36 6.28
N PHE A 151 10.22 0.86 5.58
CA PHE A 151 10.15 -0.37 4.80
C PHE A 151 11.27 -1.32 5.18
N LEU A 152 10.92 -2.59 5.35
CA LEU A 152 11.83 -3.68 5.67
C LEU A 152 11.93 -4.66 4.51
N ARG A 153 13.13 -5.18 4.28
CA ARG A 153 13.35 -6.28 3.35
C ARG A 153 12.75 -7.58 3.88
N GLY A 154 12.00 -8.26 3.02
CA GLY A 154 11.39 -9.56 3.26
C GLY A 154 9.95 -9.49 3.74
N MET A 155 9.34 -10.67 3.89
CA MET A 155 8.02 -10.88 4.48
C MET A 155 8.17 -11.00 5.99
N ARG A 156 8.20 -9.86 6.67
CA ARG A 156 8.44 -9.78 8.11
C ARG A 156 7.11 -9.79 8.84
N SER A 157 6.96 -10.70 9.80
CA SER A 157 5.90 -10.58 10.78
C SER A 157 6.53 -10.01 12.06
N PRO A 158 5.95 -8.96 12.65
CA PRO A 158 6.22 -8.43 13.98
C PRO A 158 6.42 -9.31 15.21
N TYR A 159 6.86 -10.55 15.12
CA TYR A 159 7.04 -11.37 16.32
C TYR A 159 8.41 -11.08 16.95
N GLY A 160 8.48 -10.10 17.86
CA GLY A 160 9.66 -9.87 18.73
C GLY A 160 10.07 -8.41 18.94
N TYR A 161 11.08 -8.20 19.80
CA TYR A 161 11.67 -6.89 20.11
C TYR A 161 12.28 -6.27 18.84
N TRP A 162 11.70 -5.16 18.41
CA TRP A 162 11.80 -4.59 17.07
C TRP A 162 13.08 -3.84 16.71
N LEU A 163 13.87 -3.48 17.70
CA LEU A 163 15.10 -2.69 17.49
C LEU A 163 16.06 -3.43 16.54
N ASP A 164 16.19 -4.74 16.69
CA ASP A 164 17.14 -5.53 15.90
C ASP A 164 16.68 -5.74 14.44
N ASP A 165 15.37 -5.89 14.19
CA ASP A 165 14.87 -6.19 12.84
C ASP A 165 14.85 -4.95 11.94
N ARG A 166 14.57 -3.76 12.51
CA ARG A 166 14.64 -2.50 11.77
C ARG A 166 16.07 -2.22 11.32
N ASP A 167 17.03 -2.23 12.24
CA ASP A 167 18.42 -1.89 11.94
C ASP A 167 19.05 -2.82 10.88
N GLN A 168 18.66 -4.10 10.87
CA GLN A 168 19.21 -5.10 9.95
C GLN A 168 18.55 -5.09 8.57
N ASN A 169 17.27 -4.69 8.46
CA ASN A 169 16.47 -4.90 7.25
C ASN A 169 15.88 -3.63 6.65
N ILE A 170 16.10 -2.46 7.25
CA ILE A 170 15.56 -1.21 6.73
C ILE A 170 16.08 -0.90 5.33
N LEU A 171 15.16 -0.45 4.48
CA LEU A 171 15.43 -0.02 3.13
C LEU A 171 15.48 1.50 3.07
N LYS A 172 16.44 2.02 2.29
CA LYS A 172 16.31 3.39 1.76
C LYS A 172 15.09 3.44 0.84
N LEU A 173 14.37 4.57 0.82
CA LEU A 173 13.14 4.71 0.03
C LEU A 173 13.37 4.47 -1.47
N LYS A 174 14.53 4.85 -2.01
CA LYS A 174 14.91 4.54 -3.40
C LYS A 174 15.09 3.05 -3.73
N HIS A 175 15.10 2.17 -2.72
CA HIS A 175 15.25 0.72 -2.89
C HIS A 175 13.94 -0.03 -2.65
N VAL A 176 12.86 0.69 -2.38
CA VAL A 176 11.51 0.16 -2.28
C VAL A 176 10.88 0.17 -3.67
N ASP A 177 10.09 -0.87 -3.99
CA ASP A 177 9.35 -0.91 -5.25
C ASP A 177 8.43 0.33 -5.39
N PRO A 178 8.44 1.05 -6.52
CA PRO A 178 7.63 2.25 -6.70
C PRO A 178 6.11 2.02 -6.53
N VAL A 179 5.60 0.83 -6.83
CA VAL A 179 4.20 0.48 -6.56
C VAL A 179 3.97 0.40 -5.06
N VAL A 180 4.87 -0.23 -4.31
CA VAL A 180 4.79 -0.28 -2.84
C VAL A 180 4.82 1.14 -2.24
N ILE A 181 5.69 2.01 -2.74
CA ILE A 181 5.70 3.43 -2.34
C ILE A 181 4.35 4.09 -2.64
N SER A 182 3.84 3.95 -3.86
CA SER A 182 2.57 4.58 -4.27
C SER A 182 1.39 4.10 -3.43
N GLU A 183 1.32 2.79 -3.15
CA GLU A 183 0.27 2.19 -2.33
C GLU A 183 0.32 2.67 -0.88
N VAL A 184 1.50 2.68 -0.26
CA VAL A 184 1.65 3.14 1.12
C VAL A 184 1.38 4.64 1.23
N LEU A 185 1.80 5.44 0.26
CA LEU A 185 1.46 6.88 0.21
C LEU A 185 -0.04 7.11 0.02
N SER A 186 -0.72 6.28 -0.77
CA SER A 186 -2.19 6.32 -0.89
C SER A 186 -2.85 6.04 0.47
N ASP A 187 -2.37 5.02 1.19
CA ASP A 187 -2.88 4.65 2.52
C ASP A 187 -2.62 5.77 3.55
N LEU A 188 -1.44 6.40 3.52
CA LEU A 188 -1.07 7.53 4.38
C LEU A 188 -1.91 8.78 4.08
N ASN A 189 -2.23 9.06 2.81
CA ASN A 189 -3.15 10.15 2.45
C ASN A 189 -4.59 9.88 2.95
N ALA A 190 -5.04 8.62 2.89
CA ALA A 190 -6.34 8.24 3.46
C ALA A 190 -6.37 8.44 4.98
N LEU A 191 -5.25 8.18 5.67
CA LEU A 191 -5.08 8.49 7.09
C LEU A 191 -5.02 9.98 7.37
N ALA A 192 -4.29 10.75 6.56
CA ALA A 192 -4.20 12.21 6.68
C ALA A 192 -5.59 12.85 6.65
N ALA A 193 -6.49 12.36 5.80
CA ALA A 193 -7.88 12.81 5.73
C ALA A 193 -8.72 12.49 6.98
N LYS A 194 -8.22 11.66 7.90
CA LYS A 194 -8.81 11.40 9.23
C LYS A 194 -8.15 12.20 10.35
N GLY A 195 -7.02 12.83 10.07
CA GLY A 195 -6.31 13.65 11.04
C GLY A 195 -7.13 14.88 11.46
N LYS A 196 -6.88 15.35 12.68
CA LYS A 196 -7.37 16.66 13.08
C LYS A 196 -6.49 17.70 12.37
N ASN A 197 -7.09 18.59 11.59
CA ASN A 197 -6.37 19.76 11.07
C ASN A 197 -5.91 20.58 12.28
N ASN A 198 -4.60 20.78 12.41
CA ASN A 198 -4.04 21.78 13.32
C ASN A 198 -4.38 23.19 12.83
#